data_AF-A0A3D0N648-F1
#
_entry.id   AF-A0A3D0N648-F1
#
_cell.length_a   1.000
_cell.length_b   1.000
_cell.length_c   1.000
_cell.angle_alpha   90.00
_cell.angle_beta   90.00
_cell.angle_gamma   90.00
#
_symmetry.space_group_name_H-M   'P 1'
#
loop_
_entity.id
_entity.type
_entity.pdbx_description
1 polymer ?
#
loop_
_entity_poly.entity_id
_entity_poly.type
_entity_poly.pdbx_seq_one_letter_code
_entity_poly.pdbx_strand_id
1 'polypeptide(L)'
;QLIEPGRLEEIIQRTRDGGAEIVGLLKQASAFYAPSAGVTEMVASIIRNEGRVMPVSVLLKGEYGISNCFLGVPVKLGAGGVEEIIEVALSHEEMAALQASAGHVQETVAAWERLSA
;
A
#
# COMPACT_ATOMS: atom_id res chain seq x y z
N GLN A 1 -10.12 11.69 19.38
CA GLN A 1 -10.51 11.03 18.11
C GLN A 1 -11.82 11.66 17.64
N LEU A 2 -11.95 12.04 16.36
CA LEU A 2 -13.12 12.79 15.84
C LEU A 2 -14.24 11.89 15.30
N ILE A 3 -13.99 10.59 15.16
CA ILE A 3 -14.92 9.58 14.65
C ILE A 3 -15.13 8.56 15.76
N GLU A 4 -16.39 8.20 16.03
CA GLU A 4 -16.76 7.17 16.99
C GLU A 4 -16.08 5.82 16.67
N PRO A 5 -15.58 5.06 17.67
CA PRO A 5 -14.79 3.85 17.43
C PRO A 5 -15.47 2.82 16.51
N GLY A 6 -16.73 2.47 16.79
CA GLY A 6 -17.47 1.50 15.96
C GLY A 6 -17.65 2.00 14.52
N ARG A 7 -17.86 3.31 14.33
CA ARG A 7 -17.94 3.89 12.98
C ARG A 7 -16.58 3.87 12.27
N LEU A 8 -15.50 4.07 13.00
CA LEU A 8 -14.15 3.99 12.44
C LEU A 8 -13.84 2.56 11.98
N GLU A 9 -14.21 1.55 12.77
CA GLU A 9 -14.06 0.13 12.39
C GLU A 9 -14.82 -0.21 11.10
N GLU A 10 -16.06 0.26 10.96
CA GLU A 10 -16.83 0.11 9.71
C GLU A 10 -16.13 0.74 8.51
N ILE A 11 -15.54 1.93 8.69
CA ILE A 11 -14.80 2.63 7.62
C ILE A 11 -13.56 1.83 7.25
N ILE A 12 -12.78 1.37 8.23
CA ILE A 12 -11.58 0.54 8.01
C ILE A 12 -11.95 -0.73 7.23
N GLN A 13 -13.02 -1.41 7.64
CA GLN A 13 -13.45 -2.64 6.98
C GLN A 13 -13.90 -2.37 5.54
N ARG A 14 -14.70 -1.32 5.31
CA ARG A 14 -15.10 -0.94 3.96
C ARG A 14 -13.93 -0.53 3.07
N THR A 15 -12.88 0.09 3.62
CA THR A 15 -11.65 0.39 2.86
C THR A 15 -10.95 -0.89 2.39
N ARG A 16 -10.90 -1.95 3.23
CA ARG A 16 -10.36 -3.26 2.85
C ARG A 16 -11.18 -3.91 1.73
N ASP A 17 -12.50 -3.80 1.84
CA ASP A 17 -13.44 -4.48 0.92
C ASP A 17 -13.77 -3.65 -0.33
N GLY A 18 -13.34 -2.39 -0.41
CA GLY A 18 -13.80 -1.44 -1.43
C GLY A 18 -13.56 -1.88 -2.87
N GLY A 19 -12.48 -2.61 -3.14
CA GLY A 19 -12.24 -3.21 -4.45
C GLY A 19 -13.29 -4.28 -4.80
N ALA A 20 -13.59 -5.18 -3.86
CA ALA A 20 -14.60 -6.21 -4.00
C ALA A 20 -16.02 -5.62 -4.07
N GLU A 21 -16.27 -4.54 -3.33
CA GLU A 21 -17.52 -3.77 -3.40
C GLU A 21 -17.79 -3.30 -4.84
N ILE A 22 -16.80 -2.67 -5.50
CA ILE A 22 -16.95 -2.20 -6.88
C ILE A 22 -17.11 -3.36 -7.87
N VAL A 23 -16.35 -4.46 -7.70
CA VAL A 23 -16.50 -5.66 -8.54
C VAL A 23 -17.92 -6.25 -8.40
N GLY A 24 -18.46 -6.32 -7.19
CA GLY A 24 -19.82 -6.81 -6.94
C GLY A 24 -20.89 -5.96 -7.61
N LEU A 25 -20.69 -4.64 -7.66
CA LEU A 25 -21.60 -3.69 -8.31
C LEU A 25 -21.51 -3.73 -9.84
N LEU A 26 -20.30 -3.75 -10.41
CA LEU A 26 -20.08 -3.71 -11.85
C LEU A 26 -20.20 -5.08 -12.53
N LYS A 27 -20.02 -6.17 -11.76
CA LYS A 27 -20.07 -7.60 -12.15
C LYS A 27 -19.05 -8.08 -13.18
N GLN A 28 -18.86 -7.32 -14.25
CA GLN A 28 -18.00 -7.67 -15.39
C GLN A 28 -16.69 -6.85 -15.41
N ALA A 29 -16.54 -5.89 -14.51
CA ALA A 29 -15.39 -5.01 -14.44
C ALA A 29 -14.99 -4.69 -13.00
N SER A 30 -13.72 -4.34 -12.83
CA SER A 30 -13.16 -3.82 -11.57
C SER A 30 -13.18 -2.28 -11.56
N ALA A 31 -12.78 -1.67 -10.44
CA ALA A 31 -12.56 -0.23 -10.38
C ALA A 31 -11.46 0.19 -11.37
N PHE A 32 -11.67 1.31 -12.08
CA PHE A 32 -10.68 1.86 -13.00
C PHE A 32 -10.45 3.36 -12.81
N TYR A 33 -11.46 4.16 -12.50
CA TYR A 33 -11.28 5.61 -12.28
C TYR A 33 -10.33 5.93 -11.11
N ALA A 34 -10.56 5.37 -9.92
CA ALA A 34 -9.72 5.63 -8.76
C ALA A 34 -8.30 5.05 -8.92
N PRO A 35 -8.09 3.81 -9.40
CA PRO A 35 -6.74 3.32 -9.72
C PRO A 35 -6.00 4.18 -10.75
N SER A 36 -6.67 4.61 -11.83
CA SER A 36 -6.07 5.50 -12.82
C SER A 36 -5.69 6.86 -12.22
N ALA A 37 -6.52 7.42 -11.34
CA ALA A 37 -6.20 8.65 -10.64
C ALA A 37 -4.98 8.50 -9.72
N GLY A 38 -4.87 7.38 -8.98
CA GLY A 38 -3.72 7.10 -8.12
C GLY A 38 -2.40 7.00 -8.91
N VAL A 39 -2.40 6.25 -10.02
CA VAL A 39 -1.24 6.18 -10.92
C VAL A 39 -0.92 7.57 -11.50
N THR A 40 -1.94 8.33 -11.92
CA THR A 40 -1.75 9.68 -12.45
C THR A 40 -1.10 10.60 -11.42
N GLU A 41 -1.48 10.51 -10.15
CA GLU A 41 -0.89 11.30 -9.08
C GLU A 41 0.58 10.92 -8.81
N MET A 42 0.91 9.62 -8.80
CA MET A 42 2.29 9.15 -8.69
C MET A 42 3.15 9.68 -9.84
N VAL A 43 2.67 9.54 -11.08
CA VAL A 43 3.34 10.04 -12.28
C VAL A 43 3.53 11.56 -12.23
N ALA A 44 2.49 12.30 -11.82
CA ALA A 44 2.58 13.75 -11.68
C ALA A 44 3.63 14.15 -10.64
N SER A 45 3.67 13.48 -9.48
CA SER A 45 4.64 13.75 -8.43
C SER A 45 6.09 13.58 -8.91
N ILE A 46 6.35 12.55 -9.73
CA ILE A 46 7.67 12.30 -10.32
C ILE A 46 8.00 13.36 -11.36
N ILE A 47 7.15 13.52 -12.38
CA ILE A 47 7.44 14.39 -13.54
C ILE A 47 7.59 15.86 -13.12
N ARG A 48 6.80 16.30 -12.13
CA ARG A 48 6.82 17.68 -11.66
C ARG A 48 7.70 17.89 -10.43
N ASN A 49 8.39 16.84 -9.97
CA ASN A 49 9.25 16.88 -8.79
C ASN A 49 8.54 17.47 -7.55
N GLU A 50 7.30 17.04 -7.30
CA GLU A 50 6.45 17.65 -6.25
C GLU A 50 6.89 17.23 -4.84
N GLY A 51 7.69 16.17 -4.71
CA GLY A 51 8.17 15.67 -3.42
C GLY A 51 7.04 15.24 -2.50
N ARG A 52 5.92 14.73 -3.05
CA ARG A 52 4.75 14.33 -2.27
C ARG A 52 5.06 13.14 -1.38
N VAL A 53 4.45 13.14 -0.20
CA VAL A 53 4.41 11.96 0.67
C VAL A 53 3.15 11.15 0.37
N MET A 54 3.30 9.91 -0.06
CA MET A 54 2.19 9.01 -0.40
C MET A 54 2.56 7.55 -0.14
N PRO A 55 1.57 6.67 0.12
CA PRO A 55 1.83 5.24 0.26
C PRO A 55 2.16 4.61 -1.10
N VAL A 56 3.34 4.02 -1.23
CA VAL A 56 3.79 3.35 -2.46
C VAL A 56 4.40 2.00 -2.11
N SER A 57 4.17 0.99 -2.95
CA SER A 57 4.85 -0.30 -2.82
C SER A 57 6.30 -0.16 -3.26
N VAL A 58 7.24 -0.29 -2.31
CA VAL A 58 8.67 -0.14 -2.54
C VAL A 58 9.45 -1.28 -1.88
N LEU A 59 10.63 -1.60 -2.40
CA LEU A 59 11.50 -2.63 -1.84
C LEU A 59 12.09 -2.16 -0.51
N LEU A 60 11.70 -2.80 0.58
CA LEU A 60 12.28 -2.58 1.89
C LEU A 60 13.63 -3.32 2.01
N LYS A 61 14.59 -2.66 2.65
CA LYS A 61 15.98 -3.10 2.85
C LYS A 61 16.38 -3.11 4.33
N GLY A 62 15.41 -3.00 5.23
CA GLY A 62 15.60 -2.99 6.68
C GLY A 62 14.58 -2.11 7.41
N GLU A 63 13.86 -1.26 6.69
CA GLU A 63 12.80 -0.41 7.23
C GLU A 63 11.71 -1.28 7.88
N TYR A 64 11.21 -0.84 9.04
CA TYR A 64 10.28 -1.60 9.88
C TYR A 64 10.80 -3.00 10.28
N GLY A 65 12.11 -3.25 10.18
CA GLY A 65 12.72 -4.57 10.38
C GLY A 65 12.45 -5.58 9.25
N ILE A 66 12.02 -5.10 8.07
CA ILE A 66 11.64 -5.92 6.92
C ILE A 66 12.65 -5.70 5.79
N SER A 67 13.14 -6.79 5.20
CA SER A 67 14.10 -6.75 4.09
C SER A 67 13.66 -7.66 2.95
N ASN A 68 14.04 -7.29 1.72
CA ASN A 68 13.74 -8.05 0.50
C ASN A 68 12.24 -8.30 0.26
N CYS A 69 11.40 -7.33 0.63
CA CYS A 69 9.96 -7.38 0.40
C CYS A 69 9.49 -6.06 -0.20
N PHE A 70 8.70 -6.10 -1.28
CA PHE A 70 7.95 -4.94 -1.74
C PHE A 70 6.72 -4.76 -0.86
N LEU A 71 6.58 -3.60 -0.21
CA LEU A 71 5.44 -3.34 0.68
C LEU A 71 5.01 -1.88 0.58
N GLY A 72 3.70 -1.64 0.72
CA GLY A 72 3.12 -0.30 0.74
C GLY A 72 3.51 0.45 2.00
N VAL A 73 4.41 1.41 1.89
CA VAL A 73 4.84 2.28 2.99
C VAL A 73 4.83 3.75 2.56
N PRO A 74 4.77 4.72 3.49
CA PRO A 74 4.86 6.12 3.17
C PRO A 74 6.23 6.45 2.56
N VAL A 75 6.25 7.04 1.38
CA VAL A 75 7.48 7.49 0.73
C VAL A 75 7.36 8.92 0.24
N LYS A 76 8.49 9.62 0.19
CA LYS A 76 8.63 10.87 -0.55
C LYS A 76 8.96 10.56 -2.00
N LEU A 77 8.08 10.98 -2.91
CA LEU A 77 8.19 10.70 -4.33
C LEU A 77 8.51 11.97 -5.13
N GLY A 78 9.68 12.02 -5.76
CA GLY A 78 10.17 13.14 -6.57
C GLY A 78 10.72 12.70 -7.92
N ALA A 79 11.48 13.56 -8.59
CA ALA A 79 11.98 13.32 -9.95
C ALA A 79 12.89 12.10 -10.06
N GLY A 80 13.58 11.72 -8.97
CA GLY A 80 14.40 10.51 -8.88
C GLY A 80 13.61 9.23 -8.58
N GLY A 81 12.28 9.30 -8.50
CA GLY A 81 11.45 8.24 -7.95
C GLY A 81 11.37 8.35 -6.43
N VAL A 82 11.62 7.25 -5.74
CA VAL A 82 11.59 7.18 -4.26
C VAL A 82 12.82 7.90 -3.71
N GLU A 83 12.62 9.08 -3.12
CA GLU A 83 13.70 9.86 -2.51
C GLU A 83 13.97 9.43 -1.06
N GLU A 84 12.92 9.03 -0.35
CA GLU A 84 12.95 8.71 1.07
C GLU A 84 11.80 7.76 1.42
N ILE A 85 12.08 6.74 2.24
CA ILE A 85 11.05 5.95 2.93
C ILE A 85 10.86 6.57 4.31
N ILE A 86 9.62 6.95 4.64
CA ILE A 86 9.30 7.61 5.90
C ILE A 86 8.83 6.56 6.89
N GLU A 87 9.67 6.25 7.88
CA GLU A 87 9.33 5.35 8.98
C GLU A 87 8.51 6.09 10.04
N VAL A 88 7.25 5.67 10.19
CA VAL A 88 6.38 6.19 11.25
C VAL A 88 6.45 5.30 12.49
N ALA A 89 6.31 5.90 13.67
CA ALA A 89 6.22 5.14 14.90
C ALA A 89 4.88 4.37 14.94
N LEU A 90 4.97 3.04 14.79
CA LEU A 90 3.82 2.14 14.87
C LEU A 90 3.66 1.61 16.29
N SER A 91 2.41 1.45 16.72
CA SER A 91 2.11 0.65 17.91
C SER A 91 2.51 -0.82 17.71
N HIS A 92 2.54 -1.59 18.80
CA HIS A 92 2.82 -3.04 18.72
C HIS A 92 1.81 -3.77 17.83
N GLU A 93 0.53 -3.38 17.88
CA GLU A 93 -0.53 -3.99 17.08
C GLU A 93 -0.38 -3.67 15.59
N GLU A 94 -0.09 -2.41 15.26
CA GLU A 94 0.13 -1.97 13.88
C GLU A 94 1.40 -2.60 13.27
N MET A 95 2.48 -2.69 14.06
CA MET A 95 3.71 -3.36 13.63
C MET A 95 3.45 -4.86 13.38
N ALA A 96 2.71 -5.53 14.27
CA ALA A 96 2.34 -6.94 14.06
C ALA A 96 1.49 -7.11 12.80
N ALA A 97 0.55 -6.20 12.53
CA ALA A 97 -0.25 -6.22 11.31
C ALA A 97 0.59 -5.98 10.04
N LEU A 98 1.57 -5.07 10.10
CA LEU A 98 2.50 -4.83 8.99
C LEU A 98 3.36 -6.06 8.68
N GLN A 99 3.92 -6.69 9.73
CA GLN A 99 4.72 -7.92 9.61
C GLN A 99 3.90 -9.08 9.04
N ALA A 100 2.65 -9.24 9.48
CA ALA A 100 1.74 -10.23 8.90
C ALA A 100 1.47 -9.95 7.42
N SER A 101 1.24 -8.67 7.05
CA SER A 101 1.08 -8.28 5.64
C SER A 101 2.32 -8.58 4.80
N ALA A 102 3.52 -8.34 5.33
CA ALA A 102 4.78 -8.65 4.64
C ALA A 102 4.94 -10.17 4.43
N GLY A 103 4.58 -10.98 5.44
CA GLY A 103 4.56 -12.44 5.34
C GLY A 103 3.69 -12.93 4.18
N HIS A 104 2.47 -12.42 4.03
CA HIS A 104 1.60 -12.78 2.90
C HIS A 104 2.18 -12.43 1.52
N VAL A 105 2.88 -11.29 1.41
CA VAL A 105 3.56 -10.92 0.15
C VAL A 105 4.70 -11.89 -0.15
N GLN A 106 5.53 -12.20 0.86
CA GLN A 106 6.64 -13.14 0.71
C GLN A 106 6.18 -14.55 0.34
N GLU A 107 5.08 -15.03 0.94
CA GLU A 107 4.45 -16.31 0.58
C GLU A 107 4.04 -16.34 -0.90
N THR A 108 3.45 -15.24 -1.39
CA THR A 108 3.03 -15.10 -2.79
C THR A 108 4.23 -15.13 -3.74
N VAL A 109 5.30 -14.39 -3.41
CA VAL A 109 6.54 -14.38 -4.19
C VAL A 109 7.19 -15.76 -4.22
N ALA A 110 7.31 -16.43 -3.06
CA ALA A 110 7.87 -17.78 -2.97
C ALA A 110 7.03 -18.82 -3.74
N ALA A 111 5.71 -18.65 -3.80
CA ALA A 111 4.85 -19.47 -4.65
C ALA A 111 5.15 -19.24 -6.14
N TRP A 112 5.32 -17.98 -6.57
CA TRP A 112 5.67 -17.65 -7.95
C TRP A 112 7.06 -18.19 -8.35
N GLU A 113 8.05 -18.08 -7.48
CA GLU A 113 9.41 -18.60 -7.73
C GLU A 113 9.40 -20.12 -7.95
N ARG A 114 8.64 -20.87 -7.13
CA ARG A 114 8.49 -22.33 -7.29
C ARG A 114 7.83 -22.73 -8.61
N LEU A 115 6.93 -21.91 -9.14
CA LEU A 115 6.27 -22.16 -10.43
C LEU A 115 7.14 -21.76 -11.62
N SER A 116 8.14 -20.90 -11.40
CA SER A 116 9.00 -20.33 -12.44
C SER A 116 10.35 -21.04 -12.56
N ALA A 117 10.64 -21.99 -11.67
CA ALA A 117 11.82 -22.86 -11.68
C ALA A 117 11.57 -24.13 -12.51
#